data_AF-A0A371Q054-F1
#
_entry.id   AF-A0A371Q054-F1
#
_cell.length_a   1.000
_cell.length_b   1.000
_cell.length_c   1.000
_cell.angle_alpha   90.00
_cell.angle_beta   90.00
_cell.angle_gamma   90.00
#
_symmetry.space_group_name_H-M   'P 1'
#
loop_
_entity.id
_entity.type
_entity.pdbx_description
1 polymer ?
#
loop_
_entity_poly.entity_id
_entity_poly.type
_entity_poly.pdbx_seq_one_letter_code
_entity_poly.pdbx_strand_id
1 'polypeptide(L)'
;MSQKNHEGKRSARERLQEQREKEKARARRGRQTIVAGAVVVVLAVGSGIAVWMSSSSGGGSSSDNETARPKQASGGDKPAIPVGAADAPSTLTVWEDFRCPACQQFETGFRPVIHELQDSGQLKNEYHLVTIIDGNSGGKGSLNAANAALCAQDAGRFRDYHDVLYANQPPEPQDKFADKQYLIQLAGKVKGLVTPAFTKCVNDGKYDAFVRKSNDAFANSGYRGTPTVLLNGKDLAKEKGGRSTPADLKKMVLDANKGKQPGKSASPAGSVSPGKSASPGKSGAPGSGAARDKSASPQRMRTGGSASPSS
;
A
#
# COMPACT_ATOMS: atom_id res chain seq x y z
N MET A 1 -8.38 -58.55 61.89
CA MET A 1 -9.18 -57.39 61.45
C MET A 1 -8.75 -56.96 60.04
N SER A 2 -9.27 -57.56 58.96
CA SER A 2 -8.91 -57.15 57.58
C SER A 2 -9.88 -57.67 56.52
N GLN A 3 -11.19 -57.49 56.73
CA GLN A 3 -12.20 -57.78 55.68
C GLN A 3 -13.09 -56.56 55.37
N LYS A 4 -13.43 -55.74 56.37
CA LYS A 4 -14.27 -54.53 56.18
C LYS A 4 -13.66 -53.42 55.30
N ASN A 5 -12.35 -53.44 55.04
CA ASN A 5 -11.67 -52.38 54.27
C ASN A 5 -11.64 -52.61 52.74
N HIS A 6 -11.96 -53.83 52.26
CA HIS A 6 -11.99 -54.13 50.82
C HIS A 6 -13.38 -53.92 50.20
N GLU A 7 -14.46 -54.12 50.96
CA GLU A 7 -15.83 -53.95 50.50
C GLU A 7 -16.18 -52.46 50.24
N GLY A 8 -15.70 -51.55 51.11
CA GLY A 8 -15.89 -50.11 50.92
C GLY A 8 -15.16 -49.52 49.70
N LYS A 9 -14.02 -50.10 49.31
CA LYS A 9 -13.25 -49.66 48.13
C LYS A 9 -13.80 -50.19 46.80
N ARG A 10 -14.50 -51.34 46.80
CA ARG A 10 -15.23 -51.85 45.62
C ARG A 10 -16.48 -51.02 45.36
N SER A 11 -17.29 -50.72 46.39
CA SER A 11 -18.52 -49.94 46.21
C SER A 11 -18.28 -48.50 45.77
N ALA A 12 -17.17 -47.88 46.19
CA ALA A 12 -16.79 -46.54 45.74
C ALA A 12 -16.40 -46.49 44.25
N ARG A 13 -15.77 -47.55 43.73
CA ARG A 13 -15.39 -47.66 42.31
C ARG A 13 -16.60 -47.94 41.42
N GLU A 14 -17.52 -48.77 41.87
CA GLU A 14 -18.78 -49.05 41.15
C GLU A 14 -19.65 -47.79 41.05
N ARG A 15 -19.79 -47.01 42.13
CA ARG A 15 -20.54 -45.74 42.11
C ARG A 15 -19.93 -44.71 41.16
N LEU A 16 -18.60 -44.64 41.05
CA LEU A 16 -17.91 -43.76 40.10
C LEU A 16 -18.08 -44.22 38.65
N GLN A 17 -18.16 -45.53 38.41
CA GLN A 17 -18.43 -46.07 37.07
C GLN A 17 -19.88 -45.81 36.66
N GLU A 18 -20.86 -46.04 37.55
CA GLU A 18 -22.26 -45.71 37.30
C GLU A 18 -22.48 -44.21 37.05
N GLN A 19 -21.78 -43.34 37.79
CA GLN A 19 -21.84 -41.89 37.56
C GLN A 19 -21.24 -41.51 36.19
N ARG A 20 -20.09 -42.06 35.81
CA ARG A 20 -19.48 -41.82 34.50
C ARG A 20 -20.33 -42.36 33.35
N GLU A 21 -21.04 -43.46 33.54
CA GLU A 21 -21.96 -44.00 32.55
C GLU A 21 -23.22 -43.13 32.40
N LYS A 22 -23.79 -42.64 33.52
CA LYS A 22 -24.90 -41.68 33.51
C LYS A 22 -24.50 -40.34 32.87
N GLU A 23 -23.27 -39.86 33.11
CA GLU A 23 -22.72 -38.67 32.46
C GLU A 23 -22.49 -38.87 30.96
N LYS A 24 -21.91 -40.02 30.54
CA LYS A 24 -21.75 -40.36 29.11
C LYS A 24 -23.09 -40.52 28.39
N ALA A 25 -24.11 -41.06 29.06
CA ALA A 25 -25.47 -41.18 28.50
C ALA A 25 -26.16 -39.82 28.34
N ARG A 26 -25.99 -38.91 29.32
CA ARG A 26 -26.46 -37.51 29.22
C ARG A 26 -25.72 -36.73 28.14
N ALA A 27 -24.41 -36.91 28.01
CA ALA A 27 -23.60 -36.28 26.96
C ALA A 27 -23.97 -36.78 25.56
N ARG A 28 -24.28 -38.07 25.39
CA ARG A 28 -24.76 -38.62 24.11
C ARG A 28 -26.15 -38.09 23.74
N ARG A 29 -27.08 -38.00 24.69
CA ARG A 29 -28.42 -37.42 24.46
C ARG A 29 -28.34 -35.92 24.12
N GLY A 30 -27.51 -35.14 24.82
CA GLY A 30 -27.32 -33.70 24.53
C GLY A 30 -26.67 -33.43 23.17
N ARG A 31 -25.72 -34.28 22.75
CA ARG A 31 -25.07 -34.15 21.44
C ARG A 31 -26.00 -34.55 20.29
N GLN A 32 -26.89 -35.52 20.49
CA GLN A 32 -27.92 -35.88 19.51
C GLN A 32 -29.01 -34.80 19.37
N THR A 33 -29.40 -34.12 20.45
CA THR A 33 -30.37 -33.01 20.38
C THR A 33 -29.78 -31.74 19.74
N ILE A 34 -28.49 -31.46 19.94
CA ILE A 34 -27.80 -30.32 19.29
C ILE A 34 -27.62 -30.58 17.78
N VAL A 35 -27.26 -31.81 17.37
CA VAL A 35 -27.09 -32.15 15.96
C VAL A 35 -28.43 -32.20 15.22
N ALA A 36 -29.50 -32.72 15.84
CA ALA A 36 -30.84 -32.70 15.25
C ALA A 36 -31.42 -31.28 15.11
N GLY A 37 -31.18 -30.39 16.09
CA GLY A 37 -31.58 -28.98 16.01
C GLY A 37 -30.83 -28.20 14.93
N ALA A 38 -29.53 -28.46 14.74
CA ALA A 38 -28.73 -27.82 13.72
C ALA A 38 -29.14 -28.21 12.28
N VAL A 39 -29.55 -29.47 12.04
CA VAL A 39 -30.00 -29.93 10.72
C VAL A 39 -31.35 -29.30 10.32
N VAL A 40 -32.28 -29.10 11.27
CA VAL A 40 -33.57 -28.46 11.00
C VAL A 40 -33.41 -26.97 10.69
N VAL A 41 -32.49 -26.26 11.36
CA VAL A 41 -32.18 -24.85 11.07
C VAL A 41 -31.51 -24.70 9.71
N VAL A 42 -30.60 -25.60 9.32
CA VAL A 42 -29.96 -25.57 7.99
C VAL A 42 -30.95 -25.86 6.86
N LEU A 43 -31.93 -26.75 7.08
CA LEU A 43 -32.97 -27.04 6.08
C LEU A 43 -34.02 -25.92 5.95
N ALA A 44 -34.35 -25.22 7.04
CA ALA A 44 -35.24 -24.06 7.02
C ALA A 44 -34.59 -22.80 6.39
N VAL A 45 -33.28 -22.59 6.59
CA VAL A 45 -32.53 -21.51 5.92
C VAL A 45 -32.25 -21.85 4.46
N GLY A 46 -32.04 -23.12 4.12
CA GLY A 46 -31.84 -23.58 2.73
C GLY A 46 -33.08 -23.45 1.84
N SER A 47 -34.28 -23.59 2.40
CA SER A 47 -35.55 -23.43 1.67
C SER A 47 -35.99 -21.96 1.54
N GLY A 48 -35.63 -21.11 2.50
CA GLY A 48 -35.91 -19.67 2.44
C GLY A 48 -35.06 -18.89 1.42
N ILE A 49 -33.82 -19.33 1.17
CA ILE A 49 -32.92 -18.67 0.20
C ILE A 49 -33.24 -19.06 -1.25
N ALA A 50 -33.74 -20.28 -1.49
CA ALA A 50 -34.06 -20.74 -2.85
C ALA A 50 -35.27 -20.00 -3.48
N VAL A 51 -36.23 -19.55 -2.67
CA VAL A 51 -37.43 -18.85 -3.16
C VAL A 51 -37.21 -17.34 -3.33
N TRP A 52 -36.25 -16.74 -2.63
CA TRP A 52 -35.94 -15.32 -2.78
C TRP A 52 -34.89 -15.02 -3.88
N MET A 53 -34.07 -16.01 -4.26
CA MET A 53 -33.08 -15.86 -5.36
C MET A 53 -33.68 -16.07 -6.77
N SER A 54 -34.94 -16.52 -6.88
CA SER A 54 -35.54 -16.84 -8.19
C SER A 54 -36.41 -15.72 -8.79
N SER A 55 -36.56 -14.56 -8.13
CA SER A 55 -37.37 -13.43 -8.66
C SER A 55 -36.57 -12.20 -9.10
N SER A 56 -35.23 -12.27 -9.18
CA SER A 56 -34.40 -11.23 -9.77
C SER A 56 -33.49 -11.80 -10.86
N SER A 57 -34.10 -12.52 -11.81
CA SER A 57 -33.45 -12.95 -13.05
C SER A 57 -33.48 -11.81 -14.07
N GLY A 58 -32.39 -11.03 -14.08
CA GLY A 58 -32.16 -9.97 -15.05
C GLY A 58 -30.67 -9.81 -15.36
N GLY A 59 -30.15 -10.67 -16.25
CA GLY A 59 -28.97 -10.39 -17.07
C GLY A 59 -27.59 -10.65 -16.47
N GLY A 60 -26.91 -11.66 -17.03
CA GLY A 60 -25.44 -11.73 -17.07
C GLY A 60 -24.81 -12.63 -16.03
N SER A 61 -24.38 -13.83 -16.45
CA SER A 61 -23.32 -14.57 -15.75
C SER A 61 -22.06 -13.70 -15.70
N SER A 62 -21.58 -13.39 -14.51
CA SER A 62 -20.21 -12.92 -14.30
C SER A 62 -19.66 -13.64 -13.08
N SER A 63 -18.70 -14.52 -13.35
CA SER A 63 -17.80 -15.10 -12.39
C SER A 63 -16.85 -14.02 -11.87
N ASP A 64 -17.28 -13.10 -11.02
CA ASP A 64 -16.40 -12.06 -10.49
C ASP A 64 -16.73 -11.74 -9.03
N ASN A 65 -16.09 -12.46 -8.12
CA ASN A 65 -15.74 -11.92 -6.80
C ASN A 65 -14.38 -11.22 -6.92
N GLU A 66 -14.19 -10.41 -7.98
CA GLU A 66 -12.94 -9.70 -8.27
C GLU A 66 -12.90 -8.46 -7.37
N THR A 67 -12.05 -8.52 -6.36
CA THR A 67 -11.77 -7.41 -5.45
C THR A 67 -11.31 -6.17 -6.24
N ALA A 68 -11.76 -4.97 -5.86
CA ALA A 68 -11.32 -3.73 -6.50
C ALA A 68 -9.79 -3.69 -6.64
N ARG A 69 -9.30 -3.49 -7.88
CA ARG A 69 -7.87 -3.55 -8.21
C ARG A 69 -7.32 -2.17 -8.60
N PRO A 70 -6.18 -1.74 -8.04
CA PRO A 70 -5.51 -0.50 -8.47
C PRO A 70 -5.04 -0.58 -9.92
N LYS A 71 -4.89 0.57 -10.58
CA LYS A 71 -4.35 0.59 -11.96
C LYS A 71 -2.98 -0.09 -12.02
N GLN A 72 -2.80 -0.94 -13.04
CA GLN A 72 -1.56 -1.67 -13.32
C GLN A 72 -1.10 -2.65 -12.22
N ALA A 73 -1.83 -2.78 -11.10
CA ALA A 73 -1.52 -3.79 -10.09
C ALA A 73 -1.78 -5.19 -10.64
N SER A 74 -0.92 -6.15 -10.26
CA SER A 74 -1.18 -7.56 -10.51
C SER A 74 -2.25 -8.06 -9.54
N GLY A 75 -3.24 -8.78 -10.08
CA GLY A 75 -4.24 -9.50 -9.29
C GLY A 75 -3.78 -10.91 -8.95
N GLY A 76 -4.73 -11.85 -8.83
CA GLY A 76 -4.43 -13.26 -8.56
C GLY A 76 -4.06 -13.54 -7.09
N ASP A 77 -3.32 -14.61 -6.87
CA ASP A 77 -3.03 -15.16 -5.52
C ASP A 77 -2.02 -14.34 -4.73
N LYS A 78 -1.21 -13.53 -5.40
CA LYS A 78 -0.18 -12.67 -4.79
C LYS A 78 -0.29 -11.26 -5.36
N PRO A 79 -1.26 -10.45 -4.88
CA PRO A 79 -1.48 -9.11 -5.37
C PRO A 79 -0.22 -8.24 -5.19
N ALA A 80 0.19 -7.51 -6.23
CA ALA A 80 1.39 -6.67 -6.18
C ALA A 80 1.22 -5.36 -6.93
N ILE A 81 2.03 -4.37 -6.57
CA ILE A 81 2.12 -3.08 -7.24
C ILE A 81 3.44 -3.03 -8.00
N PRO A 82 3.41 -3.06 -9.35
CA PRO A 82 4.62 -2.93 -10.13
C PRO A 82 5.08 -1.47 -10.23
N VAL A 83 6.39 -1.25 -10.09
CA VAL A 83 7.04 0.05 -10.28
C VAL A 83 8.28 -0.14 -11.16
N GLY A 84 8.46 0.71 -12.17
CA GLY A 84 9.53 0.60 -13.17
C GLY A 84 9.03 0.02 -14.51
N ALA A 85 9.97 -0.23 -15.43
CA ALA A 85 9.64 -0.78 -16.74
C ALA A 85 9.06 -2.20 -16.63
N ALA A 86 7.93 -2.47 -17.28
CA ALA A 86 7.26 -3.78 -17.21
C ALA A 86 8.13 -4.92 -17.77
N ASP A 87 9.00 -4.60 -18.73
CA ASP A 87 9.95 -5.47 -19.41
C ASP A 87 11.38 -5.37 -18.84
N ALA A 88 11.57 -4.79 -17.65
CA ALA A 88 12.88 -4.76 -17.01
C ALA A 88 13.42 -6.20 -16.79
N PRO A 89 14.71 -6.45 -17.08
CA PRO A 89 15.28 -7.79 -17.04
C PRO A 89 15.43 -8.39 -15.64
N SER A 90 15.39 -7.58 -14.58
CA SER A 90 15.38 -8.02 -13.18
C SER A 90 14.14 -7.53 -12.45
N THR A 91 13.63 -8.38 -11.55
CA THR A 91 12.50 -8.08 -10.65
C THR A 91 12.94 -8.10 -9.19
N LEU A 92 12.62 -7.03 -8.46
CA LEU A 92 12.76 -6.97 -7.00
C LEU A 92 11.38 -7.11 -6.36
N THR A 93 11.12 -8.26 -5.74
CA THR A 93 9.90 -8.47 -4.96
C THR A 93 10.13 -7.98 -3.54
N VAL A 94 9.25 -7.11 -3.04
CA VAL A 94 9.34 -6.54 -1.69
C VAL A 94 8.02 -6.75 -0.97
N TRP A 95 8.03 -7.58 0.08
CA TRP A 95 6.91 -7.68 1.03
C TRP A 95 7.17 -6.72 2.18
N GLU A 96 6.25 -5.79 2.41
CA GLU A 96 6.49 -4.69 3.33
C GLU A 96 5.21 -4.17 4.01
N ASP A 97 5.41 -3.54 5.16
CA ASP A 97 4.36 -2.93 5.98
C ASP A 97 4.76 -1.48 6.30
N PHE A 98 3.87 -0.54 6.01
CA PHE A 98 4.11 0.89 6.21
C PHE A 98 4.28 1.30 7.67
N ARG A 99 3.97 0.45 8.66
CA ARG A 99 4.27 0.67 10.08
C ARG A 99 5.53 -0.04 10.56
N CYS A 100 6.14 -0.90 9.75
CA CYS A 100 7.31 -1.68 10.15
C CYS A 100 8.60 -0.85 10.13
N PRO A 101 9.33 -0.73 11.26
CA PRO A 101 10.60 0.02 11.33
C PRO A 101 11.70 -0.57 10.46
N ALA A 102 11.76 -1.90 10.33
CA ALA A 102 12.74 -2.56 9.46
C ALA A 102 12.47 -2.26 7.97
N CYS A 103 11.20 -2.12 7.59
CA CYS A 103 10.83 -1.69 6.23
C CYS A 103 11.28 -0.26 5.99
N GLN A 104 11.06 0.65 6.94
CA GLN A 104 11.55 2.03 6.83
C GLN A 104 13.07 2.09 6.68
N GLN A 105 13.82 1.31 7.45
CA GLN A 105 15.29 1.26 7.35
C GLN A 105 15.73 0.78 5.97
N PHE A 106 15.11 -0.30 5.46
CA PHE A 106 15.37 -0.82 4.12
C PHE A 106 15.07 0.24 3.06
N GLU A 107 13.86 0.80 3.05
CA GLU A 107 13.46 1.77 2.04
C GLU A 107 14.29 3.05 2.12
N THR A 108 14.64 3.53 3.31
CA THR A 108 15.53 4.70 3.44
C THR A 108 16.93 4.43 2.89
N GLY A 109 17.49 3.24 3.15
CA GLY A 109 18.84 2.88 2.72
C GLY A 109 18.95 2.48 1.24
N PHE A 110 17.95 1.79 0.70
CA PHE A 110 17.99 1.19 -0.63
C PHE A 110 17.24 2.00 -1.69
N ARG A 111 16.33 2.92 -1.32
CA ARG A 111 15.58 3.74 -2.28
C ARG A 111 16.45 4.40 -3.34
N PRO A 112 17.58 5.07 -3.03
CA PRO A 112 18.37 5.75 -4.07
C PRO A 112 18.83 4.81 -5.18
N VAL A 113 19.30 3.60 -4.83
CA VAL A 113 19.75 2.61 -5.82
C VAL A 113 18.58 1.94 -6.53
N ILE A 114 17.48 1.65 -5.83
CA ILE A 114 16.27 1.08 -6.43
C ILE A 114 15.74 2.05 -7.50
N HIS A 115 15.66 3.34 -7.16
CA HIS A 115 15.24 4.42 -8.05
C HIS A 115 16.14 4.51 -9.28
N GLU A 116 17.46 4.56 -9.09
CA GLU A 116 18.41 4.58 -10.19
C GLU A 116 18.22 3.40 -11.17
N LEU A 117 18.00 2.20 -10.63
CA LEU A 117 17.82 0.98 -11.43
C LEU A 117 16.45 0.93 -12.12
N GLN A 118 15.40 1.46 -11.49
CA GLN A 118 14.08 1.60 -12.11
C GLN A 118 14.11 2.62 -13.26
N ASP A 119 14.73 3.78 -13.02
CA ASP A 119 14.81 4.88 -13.99
C ASP A 119 15.63 4.49 -15.23
N SER A 120 16.69 3.68 -15.03
CA SER A 120 17.49 3.10 -16.12
C SER A 120 16.86 1.89 -16.81
N GLY A 121 15.66 1.45 -16.39
CA GLY A 121 14.96 0.29 -16.96
C GLY A 121 15.57 -1.06 -16.60
N GLN A 122 16.50 -1.10 -15.64
CA GLN A 122 17.22 -2.31 -15.23
C GLN A 122 16.42 -3.14 -14.21
N LEU A 123 15.53 -2.50 -13.46
CA LEU A 123 14.79 -3.12 -12.36
C LEU A 123 13.31 -2.75 -12.43
N LYS A 124 12.47 -3.76 -12.21
CA LYS A 124 11.06 -3.60 -11.86
C LYS A 124 10.87 -4.04 -10.42
N ASN A 125 10.25 -3.21 -9.59
CA ASN A 125 9.82 -3.65 -8.27
C ASN A 125 8.42 -4.22 -8.34
N GLU A 126 8.15 -5.25 -7.55
CA GLU A 126 6.82 -5.76 -7.23
C GLU A 126 6.62 -5.62 -5.72
N TYR A 127 5.91 -4.57 -5.32
CA TYR A 127 5.60 -4.31 -3.92
C TYR A 127 4.36 -5.11 -3.51
N HIS A 128 4.47 -5.86 -2.42
CA HIS A 128 3.38 -6.57 -1.79
C HIS A 128 3.14 -5.95 -0.42
N LEU A 129 2.07 -5.17 -0.31
CA LEU A 129 1.73 -4.46 0.92
C LEU A 129 1.02 -5.40 1.88
N VAL A 130 1.51 -5.50 3.11
CA VAL A 130 0.95 -6.36 4.16
C VAL A 130 0.61 -5.53 5.40
N THR A 131 -0.08 -6.15 6.37
CA THR A 131 -0.58 -5.49 7.57
C THR A 131 -0.22 -6.29 8.83
N ILE A 132 1.03 -6.75 8.90
CA ILE A 132 1.53 -7.60 9.99
C ILE A 132 1.53 -6.83 11.30
N ILE A 133 1.89 -5.54 11.27
CA ILE A 133 1.94 -4.72 12.50
C ILE A 133 0.52 -4.52 13.06
N ASP A 134 -0.48 -4.29 12.21
CA ASP A 134 -1.88 -4.23 12.63
C ASP A 134 -2.34 -5.56 13.27
N GLY A 135 -1.90 -6.70 12.73
CA GLY A 135 -2.21 -8.02 13.28
C GLY A 135 -1.51 -8.35 14.61
N ASN A 136 -0.26 -7.91 14.79
CA ASN A 136 0.55 -8.22 15.97
C ASN A 136 0.30 -7.25 17.14
N SER A 137 0.18 -5.95 16.83
CA SER A 137 0.16 -4.86 17.81
C SER A 137 -1.20 -4.15 17.86
N GLY A 138 -2.16 -4.56 17.02
CA GLY A 138 -3.43 -3.87 16.84
C GLY A 138 -3.31 -2.58 16.02
N GLY A 139 -4.46 -1.96 15.75
CA GLY A 139 -4.53 -0.72 14.97
C GLY A 139 -5.02 -0.93 13.54
N LYS A 140 -4.95 0.14 12.75
CA LYS A 140 -5.39 0.16 11.34
C LYS A 140 -4.43 0.92 10.41
N GLY A 141 -3.32 1.44 10.94
CA GLY A 141 -2.44 2.29 10.14
C GLY A 141 -1.70 1.57 9.03
N SER A 142 -1.40 0.28 9.18
CA SER A 142 -0.79 -0.50 8.08
C SER A 142 -1.76 -0.60 6.92
N LEU A 143 -3.01 -0.99 7.21
CA LEU A 143 -4.08 -1.10 6.23
C LEU A 143 -4.40 0.25 5.57
N ASN A 144 -4.60 1.30 6.37
CA ASN A 144 -4.97 2.62 5.86
C ASN A 144 -3.86 3.23 5.01
N ALA A 145 -2.59 3.11 5.42
CA ALA A 145 -1.44 3.57 4.64
C ALA A 145 -1.30 2.77 3.34
N ALA A 146 -1.46 1.45 3.39
CA ALA A 146 -1.44 0.61 2.21
C ALA A 146 -2.55 0.97 1.21
N ASN A 147 -3.79 1.11 1.68
CA ASN A 147 -4.89 1.60 0.85
C ASN A 147 -4.59 2.97 0.23
N ALA A 148 -4.02 3.91 1.00
CA ALA A 148 -3.68 5.23 0.46
C ALA A 148 -2.57 5.17 -0.60
N ALA A 149 -1.56 4.32 -0.42
CA ALA A 149 -0.55 4.06 -1.43
C ALA A 149 -1.18 3.52 -2.72
N LEU A 150 -2.11 2.57 -2.61
CA LEU A 150 -2.85 2.04 -3.75
C LEU A 150 -3.75 3.09 -4.43
N CYS A 151 -4.34 4.02 -3.68
CA CYS A 151 -5.03 5.16 -4.27
C CYS A 151 -4.07 6.08 -5.04
N ALA A 152 -2.82 6.22 -4.61
CA ALA A 152 -1.80 6.97 -5.36
C ALA A 152 -1.36 6.24 -6.63
N GLN A 153 -1.44 4.90 -6.66
CA GLN A 153 -1.21 4.12 -7.87
C GLN A 153 -2.22 4.46 -8.98
N ASP A 154 -3.50 4.68 -8.65
CA ASP A 154 -4.52 5.12 -9.63
C ASP A 154 -4.17 6.46 -10.32
N ALA A 155 -3.36 7.29 -9.65
CA ALA A 155 -2.84 8.56 -10.16
C ALA A 155 -1.43 8.45 -10.77
N GLY A 156 -0.83 7.26 -10.81
CA GLY A 156 0.56 7.07 -11.27
C GLY A 156 1.58 7.79 -10.37
N ARG A 157 1.31 7.81 -9.07
CA ARG A 157 2.12 8.51 -8.04
C ARG A 157 2.47 7.59 -6.86
N PHE A 158 2.36 6.27 -7.05
CA PHE A 158 2.68 5.30 -6.00
C PHE A 158 4.11 5.47 -5.48
N ARG A 159 5.11 5.49 -6.37
CA ARG A 159 6.53 5.61 -6.00
C ARG A 159 6.79 6.84 -5.13
N ASP A 160 6.36 8.01 -5.57
CA ASP A 160 6.56 9.27 -4.84
C ASP A 160 5.84 9.26 -3.48
N TYR A 161 4.64 8.69 -3.41
CA TYR A 161 3.86 8.67 -2.18
C TYR A 161 4.32 7.60 -1.19
N HIS A 162 4.78 6.45 -1.70
CA HIS A 162 5.45 5.39 -0.94
C HIS A 162 6.68 5.96 -0.21
N ASP A 163 7.50 6.73 -0.91
CA ASP A 163 8.64 7.45 -0.32
C ASP A 163 8.22 8.39 0.81
N VAL A 164 7.16 9.18 0.57
CA VAL A 164 6.61 10.10 1.55
C VAL A 164 6.11 9.36 2.79
N LEU A 165 5.43 8.23 2.63
CA LEU A 165 4.96 7.43 3.75
C LEU A 165 6.13 6.96 4.62
N TYR A 166 7.17 6.36 4.04
CA TYR A 166 8.32 5.92 4.82
C TYR A 166 9.14 7.06 5.43
N ALA A 167 9.28 8.17 4.72
CA ALA A 167 9.94 9.37 5.24
C ALA A 167 9.18 10.03 6.41
N ASN A 168 7.90 9.71 6.59
CA ASN A 168 7.04 10.25 7.65
C ASN A 168 6.40 9.13 8.50
N GLN A 169 7.01 7.93 8.51
CA GLN A 169 6.53 6.81 9.30
C GLN A 169 6.61 7.17 10.79
N PRO A 170 5.49 7.10 11.54
CA PRO A 170 5.52 7.32 12.97
C PRO A 170 6.25 6.16 13.68
N PRO A 171 6.75 6.37 14.92
CA PRO A 171 7.21 5.25 15.74
C PRO A 171 6.13 4.16 15.81
N GLU A 172 6.52 2.88 15.69
CA GLU A 172 5.58 1.74 15.59
C GLU A 172 4.42 1.72 16.62
N PRO A 173 4.65 2.07 17.92
CA PRO A 173 3.57 2.13 18.90
C PRO A 173 2.54 3.23 18.65
N GLN A 174 2.90 4.24 17.87
CA GLN A 174 2.02 5.34 17.50
C GLN A 174 1.34 5.02 16.16
N ASP A 175 0.09 4.56 16.22
CA ASP A 175 -0.70 4.23 15.04
C ASP A 175 -1.23 5.47 14.28
N LYS A 176 -0.36 6.47 14.05
CA LYS A 176 -0.76 7.75 13.43
C LYS A 176 -1.27 7.58 12.00
N PHE A 177 -0.80 6.55 11.30
CA PHE A 177 -1.31 6.19 9.98
C PHE A 177 -2.74 5.64 9.99
N ALA A 178 -3.32 5.33 11.15
CA ALA A 178 -4.76 5.04 11.22
C ALA A 178 -5.61 6.27 10.88
N ASP A 179 -5.09 7.49 11.05
CA ASP A 179 -5.77 8.71 10.63
C ASP A 179 -5.64 8.92 9.12
N LYS A 180 -6.76 8.69 8.41
CA LYS A 180 -6.84 8.90 6.96
C LYS A 180 -6.62 10.37 6.57
N GLN A 181 -6.98 11.34 7.41
CA GLN A 181 -6.74 12.75 7.12
C GLN A 181 -5.24 13.08 7.18
N TYR A 182 -4.52 12.48 8.13
CA TYR A 182 -3.07 12.59 8.17
C TYR A 182 -2.41 11.98 6.92
N LEU A 183 -2.88 10.83 6.43
CA LEU A 183 -2.40 10.25 5.17
C LEU A 183 -2.67 11.20 3.98
N ILE A 184 -3.87 11.79 3.89
CA ILE A 184 -4.19 12.78 2.84
C ILE A 184 -3.31 14.03 2.96
N GLN A 185 -3.01 14.49 4.18
CA GLN A 185 -2.10 15.59 4.43
C GLN A 185 -0.69 15.27 3.91
N LEU A 186 -0.18 14.06 4.19
CA LEU A 186 1.12 13.61 3.68
C LEU A 186 1.14 13.56 2.15
N ALA A 187 0.04 13.12 1.53
CA ALA A 187 -0.09 13.11 0.07
C ALA A 187 0.06 14.50 -0.56
N GLY A 188 -0.18 15.58 0.20
CA GLY A 188 0.08 16.97 -0.21
C GLY A 188 1.56 17.26 -0.52
N LYS A 189 2.49 16.41 -0.06
CA LYS A 189 3.92 16.50 -0.42
C LYS A 189 4.20 16.00 -1.84
N VAL A 190 3.25 15.31 -2.47
CA VAL A 190 3.37 14.81 -3.85
C VAL A 190 2.53 15.68 -4.79
N LYS A 191 3.21 16.37 -5.72
CA LYS A 191 2.55 17.30 -6.64
C LYS A 191 1.49 16.58 -7.49
N GLY A 192 0.26 17.08 -7.40
CA GLY A 192 -0.87 16.60 -8.20
C GLY A 192 -1.54 15.33 -7.70
N LEU A 193 -1.15 14.79 -6.53
CA LEU A 193 -1.77 13.59 -5.96
C LEU A 193 -3.11 13.87 -5.29
N VAL A 194 -3.19 14.95 -4.50
CA VAL A 194 -4.42 15.30 -3.75
C VAL A 194 -5.48 15.83 -4.70
N THR A 195 -6.41 14.95 -5.06
CA THR A 195 -7.57 15.21 -5.92
C THR A 195 -8.83 14.70 -5.24
N PRO A 196 -10.04 15.14 -5.63
CA PRO A 196 -11.29 14.59 -5.08
C PRO A 196 -11.38 13.06 -5.23
N ALA A 197 -10.87 12.52 -6.34
CA ALA A 197 -10.82 11.08 -6.58
C ALA A 197 -9.90 10.36 -5.59
N PHE A 198 -8.69 10.90 -5.36
CA PHE A 198 -7.75 10.35 -4.38
C PHE A 198 -8.32 10.42 -2.96
N THR A 199 -8.81 11.58 -2.52
CA THR A 199 -9.40 11.77 -1.19
C THR A 199 -10.56 10.81 -0.94
N LYS A 200 -11.46 10.65 -1.92
CA LYS A 200 -12.56 9.68 -1.83
C LYS A 200 -12.05 8.24 -1.74
N CYS A 201 -11.10 7.86 -2.60
CA CYS A 201 -10.48 6.53 -2.58
C CYS A 201 -9.89 6.18 -1.21
N VAL A 202 -9.15 7.12 -0.59
CA VAL A 202 -8.56 6.94 0.73
C VAL A 202 -9.64 6.78 1.80
N ASN A 203 -10.59 7.72 1.85
CA ASN A 203 -11.66 7.74 2.84
C ASN A 203 -12.53 6.48 2.79
N ASP A 204 -12.85 6.00 1.60
CA ASP A 204 -13.68 4.81 1.40
C ASP A 204 -12.95 3.49 1.72
N GLY A 205 -11.61 3.50 1.81
CA GLY A 205 -10.87 2.24 1.92
C GLY A 205 -11.02 1.39 0.67
N LYS A 206 -11.05 2.01 -0.52
CA LYS A 206 -11.37 1.38 -1.82
C LYS A 206 -10.60 0.08 -2.06
N TYR A 207 -9.35 0.01 -1.59
CA TYR A 207 -8.42 -1.09 -1.81
C TYR A 207 -8.12 -1.91 -0.56
N ASP A 208 -8.86 -1.72 0.54
CA ASP A 208 -8.67 -2.47 1.77
C ASP A 208 -8.70 -4.00 1.55
N ALA A 209 -9.64 -4.48 0.72
CA ALA A 209 -9.76 -5.91 0.43
C ALA A 209 -8.59 -6.43 -0.41
N PHE A 210 -8.03 -5.62 -1.31
CA PHE A 210 -6.82 -5.97 -2.07
C PHE A 210 -5.62 -6.10 -1.13
N VAL A 211 -5.48 -5.18 -0.17
CA VAL A 211 -4.43 -5.23 0.86
C VAL A 211 -4.59 -6.46 1.75
N ARG A 212 -5.80 -6.76 2.22
CA ARG A 212 -6.06 -7.99 3.00
C ARG A 212 -5.69 -9.25 2.23
N LYS A 213 -6.02 -9.32 0.93
CA LYS A 213 -5.62 -10.44 0.07
C LYS A 213 -4.10 -10.57 -0.04
N SER A 214 -3.38 -9.46 -0.16
CA SER A 214 -1.90 -9.45 -0.13
C SER A 214 -1.37 -9.94 1.23
N ASN A 215 -1.95 -9.48 2.34
CA ASN A 215 -1.59 -9.94 3.67
C ASN A 215 -1.84 -11.46 3.86
N ASP A 216 -2.95 -11.99 3.36
CA ASP A 216 -3.26 -13.43 3.40
C ASP A 216 -2.27 -14.23 2.56
N ALA A 217 -1.88 -13.71 1.40
CA ALA A 217 -0.84 -14.32 0.56
C ALA A 217 0.50 -14.37 1.29
N PHE A 218 0.85 -13.32 2.04
CA PHE A 218 2.04 -13.30 2.90
C PHE A 218 1.95 -14.35 4.01
N ALA A 219 0.83 -14.43 4.73
CA ALA A 219 0.64 -15.41 5.80
C ALA A 219 0.80 -16.86 5.30
N ASN A 220 0.41 -17.14 4.05
CA ASN A 220 0.53 -18.45 3.41
C ASN A 220 1.87 -18.70 2.70
N SER A 221 2.75 -17.70 2.64
CA SER A 221 4.02 -17.78 1.88
C SER A 221 5.15 -18.53 2.60
N GLY A 222 5.06 -18.66 3.93
CA GLY A 222 6.14 -19.14 4.78
C GLY A 222 7.20 -18.08 5.13
N TYR A 223 7.08 -16.84 4.63
CA TYR A 223 7.91 -15.72 5.07
C TYR A 223 7.58 -15.36 6.52
N ARG A 224 8.60 -14.95 7.28
CA ARG A 224 8.52 -14.79 8.74
C ARG A 224 8.51 -13.34 9.22
N GLY A 225 8.70 -12.38 8.32
CA GLY A 225 8.69 -10.98 8.69
C GLY A 225 8.87 -10.07 7.49
N THR A 226 8.76 -8.78 7.75
CA THR A 226 8.99 -7.72 6.79
C THR A 226 10.22 -6.89 7.20
N PRO A 227 10.98 -6.36 6.23
CA PRO A 227 10.82 -6.61 4.80
C PRO A 227 11.29 -8.02 4.43
N THR A 228 10.57 -8.68 3.52
CA THR A 228 11.11 -9.82 2.76
C THR A 228 11.43 -9.34 1.36
N VAL A 229 12.71 -9.41 0.98
CA VAL A 229 13.21 -8.84 -0.27
C VAL A 229 13.83 -9.93 -1.13
N LEU A 230 13.29 -10.12 -2.33
CA LEU A 230 13.74 -11.14 -3.27
C LEU A 230 14.21 -10.49 -4.58
N LEU A 231 15.45 -10.76 -4.99
CA LEU A 231 15.93 -10.40 -6.32
C LEU A 231 15.82 -11.62 -7.24
N ASN A 232 14.98 -11.52 -8.28
CA ASN A 232 14.72 -12.62 -9.21
C ASN A 232 14.35 -13.94 -8.48
N GLY A 233 13.55 -13.82 -7.42
CA GLY A 233 13.11 -14.93 -6.57
C GLY A 233 14.12 -15.40 -5.51
N LYS A 234 15.34 -14.83 -5.46
CA LYS A 234 16.35 -15.15 -4.45
C LYS A 234 16.28 -14.19 -3.27
N ASP A 235 16.16 -14.74 -2.08
CA ASP A 235 16.04 -13.99 -0.82
C ASP A 235 17.35 -13.28 -0.45
N LEU A 236 17.31 -11.95 -0.42
CA LEU A 236 18.48 -11.12 -0.09
C LEU A 236 18.95 -11.28 1.35
N ALA A 237 18.09 -11.75 2.26
CA ALA A 237 18.49 -12.05 3.65
C ALA A 237 19.42 -13.27 3.73
N LYS A 238 19.40 -14.15 2.71
CA LYS A 238 20.30 -15.31 2.61
C LYS A 238 21.60 -14.98 1.89
N GLU A 239 21.63 -13.87 1.18
CA GLU A 239 22.82 -13.37 0.50
C GLU A 239 23.75 -12.67 1.49
N LYS A 240 25.06 -12.94 1.39
CA LYS A 240 26.11 -12.33 2.23
C LYS A 240 25.81 -12.38 3.75
N GLY A 241 25.14 -13.44 4.22
CA GLY A 241 24.77 -13.59 5.62
C GLY A 241 23.80 -12.50 6.12
N GLY A 242 22.94 -11.97 5.24
CA GLY A 242 21.95 -10.96 5.58
C GLY A 242 22.49 -9.53 5.64
N ARG A 243 23.70 -9.29 5.13
CA ARG A 243 24.40 -7.99 5.18
C ARG A 243 24.52 -7.32 3.82
N SER A 244 23.60 -7.62 2.91
CA SER A 244 23.54 -6.99 1.59
C SER A 244 23.47 -5.47 1.73
N THR A 245 24.30 -4.74 0.99
CA THR A 245 24.31 -3.28 0.95
C THR A 245 23.61 -2.75 -0.31
N PRO A 246 23.28 -1.44 -0.39
CA PRO A 246 22.78 -0.83 -1.62
C PRO A 246 23.71 -1.05 -2.84
N ALA A 247 25.03 -0.98 -2.62
CA ALA A 247 26.03 -1.25 -3.66
C ALA A 247 26.00 -2.72 -4.11
N ASP A 248 25.76 -3.66 -3.19
CA ASP A 248 25.60 -5.07 -3.53
C ASP A 248 24.35 -5.31 -4.36
N LEU A 249 23.22 -4.71 -4.00
CA LEU A 249 21.99 -4.81 -4.80
C LEU A 249 22.25 -4.30 -6.23
N LYS A 250 22.88 -3.14 -6.37
CA LYS A 250 23.26 -2.59 -7.69
C LYS A 250 24.08 -3.60 -8.48
N LYS A 251 25.13 -4.12 -7.86
CA LYS A 251 26.02 -5.08 -8.51
C LYS A 251 25.28 -6.34 -8.93
N MET A 252 24.45 -6.91 -8.06
CA MET A 252 23.68 -8.12 -8.36
C MET A 252 22.71 -7.91 -9.53
N VAL A 253 22.02 -6.77 -9.58
CA VAL A 253 21.12 -6.42 -10.70
C VAL A 253 21.90 -6.27 -12.00
N LEU A 254 22.98 -5.48 -12.00
CA LEU A 254 23.79 -5.27 -13.21
C LEU A 254 24.45 -6.56 -13.70
N ASP A 255 24.91 -7.43 -12.78
CA ASP A 255 25.47 -8.73 -13.11
C ASP A 255 24.41 -9.67 -13.69
N ALA A 256 23.20 -9.72 -13.11
CA ALA A 256 22.08 -10.53 -13.63
C ALA A 256 21.56 -10.03 -15.00
N ASN A 257 21.75 -8.75 -15.29
CA ASN A 257 21.28 -8.11 -16.52
C ASN A 257 22.31 -8.14 -17.66
N LYS A 258 23.51 -8.70 -17.47
CA LYS A 258 24.54 -8.76 -18.52
C LYS A 258 23.99 -9.41 -19.80
N GLY A 259 24.14 -8.71 -20.92
CA GLY A 259 23.66 -9.15 -22.24
C GLY A 259 22.15 -8.99 -22.47
N LYS A 260 21.40 -8.46 -21.50
CA LYS A 260 19.96 -8.15 -21.65
C LYS A 260 19.77 -6.66 -21.93
N GLN A 261 18.75 -6.35 -22.72
CA GLN A 261 18.37 -4.95 -22.96
C GLN A 261 17.61 -4.42 -21.73
N PRO A 262 17.89 -3.18 -21.29
CA PRO A 262 17.06 -2.51 -20.29
C PRO A 262 15.62 -2.37 -20.81
N GLY A 263 14.66 -2.48 -19.89
CA GLY A 263 13.26 -2.28 -20.21
C GLY A 263 12.98 -0.84 -20.65
N LYS A 264 11.96 -0.65 -21.48
CA LYS A 264 11.54 0.71 -21.87
C LYS A 264 10.83 1.33 -20.68
N SER A 265 11.52 2.22 -19.98
CA SER A 265 10.95 2.98 -18.87
C SER A 265 9.65 3.63 -19.34
N ALA A 266 8.54 3.31 -18.67
CA ALA A 266 7.30 4.05 -18.85
C ALA A 266 7.56 5.43 -18.26
N SER A 267 8.03 6.35 -19.11
CA SER A 267 8.42 7.70 -18.73
C SER A 267 7.36 8.30 -17.79
N PRO A 268 7.74 8.81 -16.61
CA PRO A 268 6.78 9.48 -15.75
C PRO A 268 6.27 10.71 -16.50
N ALA A 269 4.94 10.82 -16.61
CA ALA A 269 4.31 12.04 -17.09
C ALA A 269 4.74 13.22 -16.19
N GLY A 270 5.66 14.05 -16.68
CA GLY A 270 5.95 15.38 -16.13
C GLY A 270 7.39 15.64 -15.70
N SER A 271 8.37 15.53 -16.59
CA SER A 271 9.58 16.35 -16.53
C SER A 271 9.61 17.26 -17.76
N VAL A 272 8.90 18.39 -17.65
CA VAL A 272 9.07 19.49 -18.60
C VAL A 272 10.45 20.10 -18.31
N SER A 273 11.44 19.76 -19.14
CA SER A 273 12.66 20.56 -19.22
C SER A 273 12.29 21.96 -19.73
N PRO A 274 12.89 23.04 -19.18
CA PRO A 274 12.60 24.40 -19.62
C PRO A 274 13.07 24.58 -21.06
N GLY A 275 12.10 24.80 -21.95
CA GLY A 275 12.35 25.19 -23.33
C GLY A 275 13.15 26.49 -23.36
N LYS A 276 14.28 26.43 -24.06
CA LYS A 276 15.14 27.53 -24.48
C LYS A 276 14.27 28.64 -25.10
N SER A 277 14.19 29.80 -24.43
CA SER A 277 13.54 31.00 -24.99
C SER A 277 14.28 31.43 -26.25
N ALA A 278 13.64 31.26 -27.40
CA ALA A 278 14.00 31.92 -28.64
C ALA A 278 13.18 33.21 -28.73
N SER A 279 13.89 34.35 -28.68
CA SER A 279 13.35 35.68 -28.90
C SER A 279 12.98 35.85 -30.39
N PRO A 280 11.79 36.36 -30.77
CA PRO A 280 11.52 36.68 -32.16
C PRO A 280 12.09 38.06 -32.51
N GLY A 281 12.88 38.09 -33.59
CA GLY A 281 13.32 39.33 -34.24
C GLY A 281 12.15 40.09 -34.87
N LYS A 282 12.25 41.41 -34.84
CA LYS A 282 11.41 42.34 -35.60
C LYS A 282 12.23 42.97 -36.73
N SER A 283 11.96 42.53 -37.95
CA SER A 283 12.06 43.32 -39.18
C SER A 283 10.65 43.89 -39.41
N GLY A 284 10.34 45.12 -39.78
CA GLY A 284 11.05 46.22 -40.40
C GLY A 284 10.01 46.88 -41.32
N ALA A 285 9.74 48.18 -41.16
CA ALA A 285 9.00 48.98 -42.15
C ALA A 285 9.40 50.47 -42.01
N PRO A 286 9.75 51.17 -43.11
CA PRO A 286 10.23 52.55 -43.09
C PRO A 286 9.14 53.55 -43.51
N GLY A 287 9.27 54.81 -43.08
CA GLY A 287 8.38 55.89 -43.50
C GLY A 287 8.77 57.28 -43.00
N SER A 288 9.62 57.94 -43.80
CA SER A 288 9.86 59.38 -44.02
C SER A 288 9.17 60.46 -43.15
N GLY A 289 9.92 61.50 -42.77
CA GLY A 289 9.38 62.82 -42.42
C GLY A 289 10.33 63.71 -41.62
N ALA A 290 10.79 64.80 -42.22
CA ALA A 290 11.87 65.66 -41.74
C ALA A 290 11.40 66.89 -40.92
N ALA A 291 12.36 67.42 -40.15
CA ALA A 291 12.68 68.85 -39.94
C ALA A 291 12.03 69.70 -38.80
N ARG A 292 12.96 70.36 -38.06
CA ARG A 292 12.96 71.73 -37.46
C ARG A 292 12.13 71.96 -36.18
N ASP A 293 12.76 72.22 -35.02
CA ASP A 293 13.42 73.46 -34.54
C ASP A 293 12.43 74.53 -34.02
N LYS A 294 12.39 74.73 -32.68
CA LYS A 294 12.52 76.03 -31.97
C LYS A 294 11.91 76.05 -30.56
N SER A 295 12.71 76.57 -29.62
CA SER A 295 12.41 77.50 -28.51
C SER A 295 11.21 77.28 -27.57
N ALA A 296 11.49 77.20 -26.27
CA ALA A 296 11.24 78.29 -25.29
C ALA A 296 10.97 77.75 -23.87
N SER A 297 11.86 78.07 -22.93
CA SER A 297 11.52 78.40 -21.52
C SER A 297 10.79 79.77 -21.49
N PRO A 298 10.24 80.31 -20.37
CA PRO A 298 10.39 79.99 -18.93
C PRO A 298 8.98 79.92 -18.22
N GLN A 299 8.75 79.70 -16.93
CA GLN A 299 9.12 80.39 -15.68
C GLN A 299 8.50 79.55 -14.53
N ARG A 300 9.24 79.29 -13.44
CA ARG A 300 9.10 79.97 -12.13
C ARG A 300 7.75 79.70 -11.43
N MET A 301 7.77 78.99 -10.29
CA MET A 301 7.41 79.55 -8.97
C MET A 301 7.34 78.48 -7.87
N ARG A 302 8.04 78.79 -6.76
CA ARG A 302 7.62 78.70 -5.35
C ARG A 302 7.35 77.30 -4.77
N THR A 303 8.27 76.75 -3.97
CA THR A 303 8.57 77.02 -2.53
C THR A 303 7.63 76.32 -1.55
N GLY A 304 8.24 75.56 -0.63
CA GLY A 304 7.67 74.93 0.57
C GLY A 304 7.91 73.42 0.52
N GLY A 305 8.91 72.82 1.20
CA GLY A 305 9.30 73.01 2.61
C GLY A 305 8.17 72.46 3.47
N SER A 306 8.26 71.39 4.26
CA SER A 306 9.26 70.94 5.23
C SER A 306 8.78 69.53 5.66
N ALA A 307 9.62 68.49 5.78
CA ALA A 307 10.16 67.97 7.06
C ALA A 307 9.14 68.06 8.23
N SER A 308 8.82 67.02 9.00
CA SER A 308 9.68 65.96 9.55
C SER A 308 8.80 64.95 10.35
N PRO A 309 9.39 63.92 11.00
CA PRO A 309 8.74 62.66 11.39
C PRO A 309 8.40 62.54 12.90
N SER A 310 7.99 61.32 13.28
CA SER A 310 8.20 60.63 14.58
C SER A 310 6.91 60.18 15.27
N SER A 311 6.70 58.86 15.33
CA SER A 311 6.69 58.05 16.57
C SER A 311 6.73 56.57 16.20
#